data_AF-A0AAW3IZE7-F1
#
_entry.id   AF-A0AAW3IZE7-F1
#
_cell.length_a   1.000
_cell.length_b   1.000
_cell.length_c   1.000
_cell.angle_alpha   90.00
_cell.angle_beta   90.00
_cell.angle_gamma   90.00
#
_symmetry.space_group_name_H-M   'P 1'
#
loop_
_entity.id
_entity.type
_entity.pdbx_description
1 polymer ?
#
loop_
_entity_poly.entity_id
_entity_poly.type
_entity_poly.pdbx_seq_one_letter_code
_entity_poly.pdbx_strand_id
1 'polypeptide(L)'
;MKSLLILLGLSSSSLLAKPISIEPFYSPYNNSDRFFVEKVTFLTQDNVRAAYGAEWYFEFPLKSPSEEVSVAKSCAELEQKSKKKFSAKMDSEYSALMATKVLCESWKVMGALKPSNTSYISDSIISERLPDISPSELSFIISDEQLRKSKEAHRWADMDRITSFERLNDFQAVFYDNSDGYQKVTLLATGDYNDDGLEDVILLKENSVLSGSYGSTHGYVLSRLQENGSYELIKEW
;
A
#
# COMPACT_ATOMS: atom_id res chain seq x y z
N MET A 1 10.77 64.27 46.69
CA MET A 1 11.04 62.82 46.47
C MET A 1 9.80 62.20 45.85
N LYS A 2 9.84 61.86 44.55
CA LYS A 2 8.75 61.15 43.85
C LYS A 2 9.26 59.74 43.55
N SER A 3 8.66 58.74 44.19
CA SER A 3 8.92 57.33 43.89
C SER A 3 8.14 56.92 42.64
N LEU A 4 8.87 56.43 41.64
CA LEU A 4 8.32 55.87 40.40
C LEU A 4 8.21 54.34 40.61
N LEU A 5 7.00 53.81 40.70
CA LEU A 5 6.77 52.36 40.64
C LEU A 5 6.76 51.92 39.17
N ILE A 6 7.66 51.02 38.82
CA ILE A 6 7.68 50.34 37.52
C ILE A 6 6.95 48.99 37.71
N LEU A 7 5.76 48.86 37.14
CA LEU A 7 5.10 47.57 36.98
C LEU A 7 5.76 46.81 35.82
N LEU A 8 6.42 45.69 36.14
CA LEU A 8 6.83 44.69 35.16
C LEU A 8 5.63 43.78 34.86
N GLY A 9 5.02 43.98 33.68
CA GLY A 9 4.04 43.04 33.13
C GLY A 9 4.75 41.78 32.62
N LEU A 10 4.48 40.64 33.24
CA LEU A 10 4.86 39.32 32.74
C LEU A 10 3.87 38.94 31.62
N SER A 11 4.31 39.06 30.37
CA SER A 11 3.61 38.46 29.23
C SER A 11 3.92 36.97 29.16
N SER A 12 2.99 36.16 29.65
CA SER A 12 3.00 34.71 29.48
C SER A 12 2.87 34.38 28.00
N SER A 13 4.01 34.17 27.35
CA SER A 13 4.05 33.65 25.98
C SER A 13 3.74 32.16 26.07
N SER A 14 2.50 31.77 25.84
CA SER A 14 2.16 30.37 25.59
C SER A 14 2.85 29.97 24.28
N LEU A 15 3.97 29.25 24.41
CA LEU A 15 4.54 28.46 23.33
C LEU A 15 3.48 27.44 22.93
N LEU A 16 2.67 27.76 21.91
CA LEU A 16 1.90 26.78 21.17
C LEU A 16 2.92 25.81 20.57
N ALA A 17 3.14 24.68 21.24
CA ALA A 17 3.87 23.57 20.67
C ALA A 17 3.18 23.24 19.34
N LYS A 18 3.94 23.26 18.23
CA LYS A 18 3.40 22.79 16.96
C LYS A 18 2.88 21.37 17.17
N PRO A 19 1.67 21.04 16.69
CA PRO A 19 1.22 19.65 16.71
C PRO A 19 2.29 18.79 16.01
N ILE A 20 2.58 17.63 16.60
CA ILE A 20 3.47 16.64 16.00
C ILE A 20 2.83 16.25 14.66
N SER A 21 3.57 16.42 13.57
CA SER A 21 3.17 16.04 12.21
C SER A 21 4.14 14.98 11.74
N ILE A 22 3.66 13.78 11.49
CA ILE A 22 4.41 12.67 10.91
C ILE A 22 4.10 12.70 9.41
N GLU A 23 5.07 13.19 8.63
CA GLU A 23 4.92 13.28 7.18
C GLU A 23 4.83 11.89 6.54
N PRO A 24 4.04 11.72 5.47
CA PRO A 24 3.99 10.45 4.75
C PRO A 24 5.37 9.98 4.31
N PHE A 25 5.67 8.72 4.59
CA PHE A 25 6.87 8.06 4.11
C PHE A 25 6.56 7.31 2.82
N TYR A 26 7.51 7.35 1.86
CA TYR A 26 7.40 6.62 0.59
C TYR A 26 8.61 5.73 0.42
N SER A 27 8.36 4.43 0.23
CA SER A 27 9.40 3.44 0.01
C SER A 27 10.05 3.63 -1.37
N PRO A 28 11.36 3.38 -1.50
CA PRO A 28 12.01 3.34 -2.80
C PRO A 28 11.55 2.15 -3.66
N TYR A 29 10.82 1.18 -3.08
CA TYR A 29 10.31 -0.01 -3.77
C TYR A 29 8.84 0.15 -4.15
N ASN A 30 8.57 0.92 -5.19
CA ASN A 30 7.21 1.28 -5.63
C ASN A 30 6.77 0.59 -6.95
N ASN A 31 7.60 -0.32 -7.48
CA ASN A 31 7.40 -1.04 -8.75
C ASN A 31 7.27 -0.16 -10.02
N SER A 32 7.67 1.11 -9.97
CA SER A 32 7.63 2.02 -11.13
C SER A 32 8.64 1.69 -12.23
N ASP A 33 9.73 0.98 -11.92
CA ASP A 33 10.76 0.56 -12.89
C ASP A 33 10.19 -0.32 -14.03
N ARG A 34 9.00 -0.91 -13.86
CA ARG A 34 8.30 -1.68 -14.89
C ARG A 34 7.57 -0.81 -15.91
N PHE A 35 7.41 0.49 -15.65
CA PHE A 35 6.57 1.42 -16.41
C PHE A 35 7.34 2.52 -17.10
N PHE A 36 8.51 2.88 -16.61
CA PHE A 36 9.28 4.02 -17.12
C PHE A 36 10.71 3.60 -17.47
N VAL A 37 11.25 4.16 -18.55
CA VAL A 37 12.67 3.94 -18.95
C VAL A 37 13.60 4.58 -17.92
N GLU A 38 13.26 5.80 -17.50
CA GLU A 38 13.98 6.49 -16.44
C GLU A 38 13.42 6.07 -15.09
N LYS A 39 14.31 5.84 -14.13
CA LYS A 39 13.92 5.49 -12.77
C LYS A 39 13.13 6.63 -12.13
N VAL A 40 11.89 6.34 -11.74
CA VAL A 40 11.05 7.30 -11.02
C VAL A 40 11.20 7.07 -9.53
N THR A 41 11.55 8.13 -8.80
CA THR A 41 11.68 8.05 -7.33
C THR A 41 10.45 8.63 -6.67
N PHE A 42 9.83 7.89 -5.76
CA PHE A 42 8.68 8.36 -4.98
C PHE A 42 9.22 8.82 -3.63
N LEU A 43 9.68 10.06 -3.53
CA LEU A 43 10.11 10.65 -2.25
C LEU A 43 9.04 11.55 -1.64
N THR A 44 8.12 12.04 -2.48
CA THR A 44 7.07 12.97 -2.08
C THR A 44 5.75 12.58 -2.72
N GLN A 45 4.67 13.08 -2.12
CA GLN A 45 3.32 12.93 -2.67
C GLN A 45 3.21 13.44 -4.12
N ASP A 46 3.88 14.55 -4.43
CA ASP A 46 3.85 15.14 -5.76
C ASP A 46 4.58 14.26 -6.79
N ASN A 47 5.66 13.56 -6.40
CA ASN A 47 6.31 12.58 -7.27
C ASN A 47 5.35 11.44 -7.62
N VAL A 48 4.60 10.94 -6.63
CA VAL A 48 3.62 9.87 -6.85
C VAL A 48 2.48 10.34 -7.77
N ARG A 49 1.94 11.54 -7.52
CA ARG A 49 0.88 12.14 -8.37
C ARG A 49 1.34 12.34 -9.81
N ALA A 50 2.58 12.80 -10.00
CA ALA A 50 3.17 12.94 -11.32
C ALA A 50 3.28 11.58 -12.03
N ALA A 51 3.76 10.54 -11.33
CA ALA A 51 3.87 9.20 -11.88
C ALA A 51 2.52 8.58 -12.26
N TYR A 52 1.44 8.85 -11.51
CA TYR A 52 0.10 8.38 -11.84
C TYR A 52 -0.42 8.92 -13.19
N GLY A 53 -0.08 10.16 -13.52
CA GLY A 53 -0.46 10.81 -14.78
C GLY A 53 0.55 10.62 -15.92
N ALA A 54 1.77 10.18 -15.63
CA ALA A 54 2.84 10.05 -16.61
C ALA A 54 2.56 8.92 -17.62
N GLU A 55 2.96 9.14 -18.86
CA GLU A 55 2.94 8.09 -19.88
C GLU A 55 4.03 7.04 -19.59
N TRP A 56 3.63 5.78 -19.67
CA TRP A 56 4.52 4.62 -19.61
C TRP A 56 5.35 4.52 -20.90
N TYR A 57 6.44 3.76 -20.87
CA TYR A 57 7.22 3.48 -22.08
C TYR A 57 6.51 2.54 -23.06
N PHE A 58 5.37 1.97 -22.67
CA PHE A 58 4.59 1.02 -23.44
C PHE A 58 3.10 1.40 -23.45
N GLU A 59 2.35 0.80 -24.36
CA GLU A 59 0.90 0.92 -24.42
C GLU A 59 0.28 -0.41 -23.99
N PHE A 60 -0.66 -0.38 -23.03
CA PHE A 60 -1.38 -1.58 -22.63
C PHE A 60 -2.62 -1.77 -23.53
N PRO A 61 -2.70 -2.83 -24.35
CA PRO A 61 -3.83 -3.04 -25.25
C PRO A 61 -5.07 -3.51 -24.49
N LEU A 62 -6.20 -2.84 -24.75
CA LEU A 62 -7.47 -3.08 -24.07
C LEU A 62 -8.61 -3.31 -25.07
N LYS A 63 -9.68 -3.94 -24.59
CA LYS A 63 -10.90 -4.22 -25.35
C LYS A 63 -12.14 -3.90 -24.51
N SER A 64 -13.10 -3.21 -25.10
CA SER A 64 -14.38 -2.92 -24.46
C SER A 64 -15.33 -4.13 -24.49
N PRO A 65 -16.45 -4.11 -23.74
CA PRO A 65 -17.49 -5.14 -23.87
C PRO A 65 -18.16 -5.18 -25.25
N SER A 66 -18.07 -4.09 -26.03
CA SER A 66 -18.56 -4.01 -27.40
C SER A 66 -17.47 -4.31 -28.44
N GLU A 67 -16.38 -4.96 -28.01
CA GLU A 67 -15.27 -5.40 -28.85
C GLU A 67 -14.42 -4.26 -29.45
N GLU A 68 -14.60 -3.02 -29.00
CA GLU A 68 -13.78 -1.87 -29.40
C GLU A 68 -12.37 -1.99 -28.81
N VAL A 69 -11.34 -1.89 -29.65
CA VAL A 69 -9.94 -1.94 -29.22
C VAL A 69 -9.44 -0.54 -28.90
N SER A 70 -8.72 -0.41 -27.79
CA SER A 70 -8.07 0.82 -27.38
C SER A 70 -6.77 0.51 -26.65
N VAL A 71 -6.10 1.53 -26.13
CA VAL A 71 -4.92 1.38 -25.28
C VAL A 71 -5.03 2.25 -24.04
N ALA A 72 -4.26 1.91 -23.01
CA ALA A 72 -3.95 2.80 -21.90
C ALA A 72 -2.44 3.02 -21.86
N LYS A 73 -2.02 4.27 -21.68
CA LYS A 73 -0.61 4.65 -21.59
C LYS A 73 -0.22 5.19 -20.21
N SER A 74 -1.17 5.34 -19.30
CA SER A 74 -0.93 5.82 -17.95
C SER A 74 -1.93 5.20 -16.98
N CYS A 75 -1.66 5.32 -15.68
CA CYS A 75 -2.61 4.89 -14.67
C CYS A 75 -3.92 5.68 -14.75
N ALA A 76 -3.84 7.00 -15.01
CA ALA A 76 -5.02 7.84 -15.20
C ALA A 76 -5.90 7.38 -16.37
N GLU A 77 -5.30 7.02 -17.51
CA GLU A 77 -6.05 6.47 -18.65
C GLU A 77 -6.64 5.10 -18.34
N LEU A 78 -5.86 4.21 -17.72
CA LEU A 78 -6.30 2.87 -17.37
C LEU A 78 -7.48 2.90 -16.40
N GLU A 79 -7.50 3.81 -15.44
CA GLU A 79 -8.63 4.01 -14.54
C GLU A 79 -9.89 4.44 -15.31
N GLN A 80 -9.78 5.40 -16.23
CA GLN A 80 -10.91 5.84 -17.06
C GLN A 80 -11.45 4.70 -17.93
N LYS A 81 -10.57 3.89 -18.52
CA LYS A 81 -10.95 2.71 -19.32
C LYS A 81 -11.61 1.64 -18.45
N SER A 82 -11.09 1.42 -17.24
CA SER A 82 -11.68 0.48 -16.26
C SER A 82 -13.10 0.88 -15.86
N LYS A 83 -13.39 2.18 -15.67
CA LYS A 83 -14.75 2.69 -15.42
C LYS A 83 -15.71 2.41 -16.58
N LYS A 84 -15.19 2.30 -17.80
CA LYS A 84 -15.93 1.89 -19.01
C LYS A 84 -15.91 0.37 -19.27
N LYS A 85 -15.50 -0.43 -18.27
CA LYS A 85 -15.43 -1.90 -18.32
C LYS A 85 -14.53 -2.46 -19.41
N PHE A 86 -13.49 -1.73 -19.80
CA PHE A 86 -12.44 -2.30 -20.65
C PHE A 86 -11.69 -3.40 -19.89
N SER A 87 -11.32 -4.45 -20.61
CA SER A 87 -10.49 -5.57 -20.14
C SER A 87 -9.25 -5.71 -21.03
N ALA A 88 -8.41 -6.70 -20.73
CA ALA A 88 -7.25 -7.03 -21.55
C ALA A 88 -7.71 -7.40 -22.96
N LYS A 89 -6.93 -7.00 -23.98
CA LYS A 89 -7.25 -7.36 -25.37
C LYS A 89 -7.14 -8.88 -25.59
N MET A 90 -6.16 -9.51 -24.96
CA MET A 90 -5.95 -10.96 -24.99
C MET A 90 -6.10 -11.55 -23.59
N ASP A 91 -6.72 -12.72 -23.49
CA ASP A 91 -6.95 -13.39 -22.20
C ASP A 91 -5.64 -13.69 -21.47
N SER A 92 -4.58 -14.01 -22.20
CA SER A 92 -3.23 -14.25 -21.65
C SER A 92 -2.61 -13.02 -20.96
N GLU A 93 -3.10 -11.81 -21.24
CA GLU A 93 -2.63 -10.56 -20.64
C GLU A 93 -3.48 -10.14 -19.44
N TYR A 94 -4.57 -10.87 -19.13
CA TYR A 94 -5.50 -10.49 -18.07
C TYR A 94 -4.82 -10.35 -16.71
N SER A 95 -3.97 -11.30 -16.33
CA SER A 95 -3.24 -11.24 -15.05
C SER A 95 -2.29 -10.04 -14.99
N ALA A 96 -1.62 -9.71 -16.11
CA ALA A 96 -0.76 -8.54 -16.19
C ALA A 96 -1.57 -7.23 -16.06
N LEU A 97 -2.75 -7.17 -16.67
CA LEU A 97 -3.67 -6.04 -16.53
C LEU A 97 -4.12 -5.87 -15.08
N MET A 98 -4.51 -6.95 -14.41
CA MET A 98 -4.95 -6.89 -13.01
C MET A 98 -3.84 -6.42 -12.08
N ALA A 99 -2.62 -6.96 -12.21
CA ALA A 99 -1.46 -6.48 -11.46
C ALA A 99 -1.18 -4.99 -11.72
N THR A 100 -1.31 -4.54 -12.98
CA THR A 100 -1.13 -3.13 -13.36
C THR A 100 -2.18 -2.23 -12.70
N LYS A 101 -3.44 -2.66 -12.69
CA LYS A 101 -4.52 -1.92 -12.02
C LYS A 101 -4.27 -1.78 -10.52
N VAL A 102 -3.79 -2.84 -9.87
CA VAL A 102 -3.46 -2.81 -8.44
C VAL A 102 -2.34 -1.81 -8.16
N LEU A 103 -1.27 -1.83 -8.94
CA LEU A 103 -0.18 -0.85 -8.81
C LEU A 103 -0.66 0.59 -9.03
N CYS A 104 -1.50 0.83 -10.04
CA CYS A 104 -2.08 2.14 -10.29
C CYS A 104 -2.97 2.64 -9.15
N GLU A 105 -3.80 1.77 -8.57
CA GLU A 105 -4.61 2.12 -7.39
C GLU A 105 -3.71 2.35 -6.16
N SER A 106 -2.63 1.58 -5.99
CA SER A 106 -1.65 1.84 -4.93
C SER A 106 -1.03 3.24 -5.07
N TRP A 107 -0.61 3.64 -6.27
CA TRP A 107 -0.04 4.97 -6.49
C TRP A 107 -1.08 6.07 -6.27
N LYS A 108 -2.33 5.84 -6.65
CA LYS A 108 -3.42 6.78 -6.39
C LYS A 108 -3.65 6.97 -4.89
N VAL A 109 -3.67 5.88 -4.13
CA VAL A 109 -3.79 5.89 -2.66
C VAL A 109 -2.60 6.63 -2.04
N MET A 110 -1.37 6.28 -2.43
CA MET A 110 -0.15 6.95 -1.98
C MET A 110 -0.16 8.45 -2.28
N GLY A 111 -0.63 8.85 -3.47
CA GLY A 111 -0.76 10.25 -3.88
C GLY A 111 -1.83 11.05 -3.12
N ALA A 112 -2.60 10.41 -2.24
CA ALA A 112 -3.64 11.02 -1.42
C ALA A 112 -3.31 11.03 0.09
N LEU A 113 -2.23 10.38 0.53
CA LEU A 113 -1.84 10.29 1.94
C LEU A 113 -1.63 11.66 2.58
N LYS A 114 -2.07 11.82 3.83
CA LYS A 114 -1.87 13.03 4.61
C LYS A 114 -0.87 12.79 5.75
N PRO A 115 -0.28 13.86 6.31
CA PRO A 115 0.46 13.73 7.56
C PRO A 115 -0.46 13.23 8.69
N SER A 116 0.06 12.36 9.55
CA SER A 116 -0.62 11.87 10.74
C SER A 116 -0.11 12.58 12.00
N ASN A 117 -0.84 12.45 13.10
CA ASN A 117 -0.46 13.02 14.39
C ASN A 117 0.05 11.97 15.38
N THR A 118 -0.31 10.70 15.15
CA THR A 118 0.01 9.57 16.04
C THR A 118 0.42 8.38 15.20
N SER A 119 1.44 7.64 15.64
CA SER A 119 1.81 6.36 15.05
C SER A 119 1.96 5.30 16.13
N TYR A 120 1.36 4.14 15.88
CA TYR A 120 1.57 2.92 16.66
C TYR A 120 2.34 1.86 15.86
N ILE A 121 2.78 2.22 14.66
CA ILE A 121 3.56 1.36 13.78
C ILE A 121 4.95 1.19 14.40
N SER A 122 5.46 -0.05 14.39
CA SER A 122 6.83 -0.32 14.84
C SER A 122 7.85 0.10 13.78
N ASP A 123 9.07 0.44 14.22
CA ASP A 123 10.21 0.79 13.34
C ASP A 123 10.47 -0.23 12.21
N SER A 124 10.10 -1.51 12.39
CA SER A 124 10.20 -2.55 11.37
C SER A 124 8.82 -3.17 11.06
N ILE A 125 8.09 -2.57 10.11
CA ILE A 125 6.80 -3.09 9.60
C ILE A 125 6.98 -4.48 9.00
N ILE A 126 7.96 -4.62 8.10
CA ILE A 126 8.29 -5.89 7.47
C ILE A 126 9.08 -6.71 8.46
N SER A 127 8.47 -7.75 9.01
CA SER A 127 9.10 -8.64 9.99
C SER A 127 8.51 -10.04 9.92
N GLU A 128 9.22 -11.02 10.49
CA GLU A 128 8.75 -12.41 10.60
C GLU A 128 7.41 -12.51 11.34
N ARG A 129 7.11 -11.57 12.24
CA ARG A 129 5.87 -11.51 13.01
C ARG A 129 4.68 -10.93 12.24
N LEU A 130 4.89 -10.35 11.05
CA LEU A 130 3.81 -9.70 10.29
C LEU A 130 2.57 -10.61 10.12
N PRO A 131 2.69 -11.90 9.77
CA PRO A 131 1.54 -12.82 9.71
C PRO A 131 0.78 -12.98 11.03
N ASP A 132 1.45 -12.88 12.18
CA ASP A 132 0.85 -13.02 13.51
C ASP A 132 0.08 -11.77 13.97
N ILE A 133 0.36 -10.62 13.35
CA ILE A 133 -0.22 -9.33 13.72
C ILE A 133 -0.98 -8.68 12.57
N SER A 134 -1.18 -9.38 11.46
CA SER A 134 -1.97 -8.92 10.32
C SER A 134 -3.27 -9.69 10.19
N PRO A 135 -4.33 -9.06 9.65
CA PRO A 135 -5.64 -9.69 9.55
C PRO A 135 -5.65 -10.81 8.49
N SER A 136 -6.60 -11.73 8.58
CA SER A 136 -6.66 -12.96 7.76
C SER A 136 -6.89 -12.69 6.27
N GLU A 137 -7.40 -11.51 5.91
CA GLU A 137 -7.54 -11.04 4.53
C GLU A 137 -6.21 -10.91 3.80
N LEU A 138 -5.10 -10.81 4.54
CA LEU A 138 -3.76 -10.84 3.94
C LEU A 138 -3.31 -12.26 3.58
N SER A 139 -4.09 -13.32 3.85
CA SER A 139 -3.71 -14.68 3.49
C SER A 139 -3.75 -14.97 1.99
N PHE A 140 -3.20 -16.11 1.59
CA PHE A 140 -3.15 -16.56 0.22
C PHE A 140 -4.46 -17.24 -0.18
N ILE A 141 -5.45 -16.42 -0.50
CA ILE A 141 -6.80 -16.87 -0.86
C ILE A 141 -6.87 -17.17 -2.36
N ILE A 142 -6.89 -18.45 -2.74
CA ILE A 142 -6.98 -18.92 -4.13
C ILE A 142 -8.31 -19.61 -4.45
N SER A 143 -9.21 -19.74 -3.47
CA SER A 143 -10.49 -20.44 -3.61
C SER A 143 -11.59 -19.87 -2.72
N ASP A 144 -12.85 -20.10 -3.09
CA ASP A 144 -14.02 -19.72 -2.28
C ASP A 144 -14.02 -20.39 -0.89
N GLU A 145 -13.45 -21.60 -0.79
CA GLU A 145 -13.29 -22.27 0.50
C GLU A 145 -12.34 -21.51 1.42
N GLN A 146 -11.19 -21.08 0.91
CA GLN A 146 -10.25 -20.25 1.68
C GLN A 146 -10.87 -18.89 2.00
N LEU A 147 -11.63 -18.29 1.08
CA LEU A 147 -12.34 -17.04 1.34
C LEU A 147 -13.38 -17.20 2.47
N ARG A 148 -14.02 -18.36 2.58
CA ARG A 148 -14.92 -18.64 3.70
C ARG A 148 -14.15 -18.82 5.01
N LYS A 149 -13.03 -19.53 4.97
CA LYS A 149 -12.16 -19.74 6.14
C LYS A 149 -11.54 -18.43 6.64
N SER A 150 -11.17 -17.51 5.75
CA SER A 150 -10.58 -16.23 6.15
C SER A 150 -11.55 -15.41 7.00
N LYS A 151 -12.86 -15.50 6.74
CA LYS A 151 -13.89 -14.83 7.56
C LYS A 151 -14.03 -15.38 8.98
N GLU A 152 -13.55 -16.60 9.23
CA GLU A 152 -13.56 -17.25 10.54
C GLU A 152 -12.20 -17.11 11.25
N ALA A 153 -11.13 -16.95 10.49
CA ALA A 153 -9.79 -16.66 10.97
C ALA A 153 -9.63 -15.18 11.33
N HIS A 154 -8.78 -14.90 12.33
CA HIS A 154 -8.52 -13.53 12.75
C HIS A 154 -7.21 -13.02 12.15
N ARG A 155 -6.23 -13.90 11.97
CA ARG A 155 -4.88 -13.52 11.55
C ARG A 155 -4.48 -14.23 10.27
N TRP A 156 -3.57 -13.61 9.53
CA TRP A 156 -2.94 -14.22 8.36
C TRP A 156 -2.29 -15.57 8.72
N ALA A 157 -1.54 -15.65 9.83
CA ALA A 157 -0.91 -16.89 10.28
C ALA A 157 -1.89 -18.04 10.62
N ASP A 158 -3.17 -17.74 10.84
CA ASP A 158 -4.20 -18.77 11.10
C ASP A 158 -4.69 -19.43 9.80
N MET A 159 -4.43 -18.81 8.65
CA MET A 159 -4.81 -19.27 7.32
C MET A 159 -3.66 -19.96 6.60
N ASP A 160 -2.52 -19.27 6.50
CA ASP A 160 -1.32 -19.78 5.85
C ASP A 160 -0.31 -20.15 6.93
N ARG A 161 0.02 -21.44 7.03
CA ARG A 161 1.09 -21.84 7.94
C ARG A 161 2.43 -21.47 7.30
N ILE A 162 2.93 -20.30 7.69
CA ILE A 162 4.24 -19.83 7.26
C ILE A 162 5.32 -20.78 7.77
N THR A 163 6.13 -21.29 6.85
CA THR A 163 7.22 -22.24 7.09
C THR A 163 8.59 -21.58 7.05
N SER A 164 8.72 -20.46 6.33
CA SER A 164 9.98 -19.72 6.20
C SER A 164 9.72 -18.23 5.94
N PHE A 165 10.66 -17.40 6.40
CA PHE A 165 10.70 -15.96 6.22
C PHE A 165 12.06 -15.56 5.65
N GLU A 166 12.05 -14.85 4.53
CA GLU A 166 13.25 -14.31 3.89
C GLU A 166 13.14 -12.78 3.81
N ARG A 167 13.93 -12.09 4.63
CA ARG A 167 14.06 -10.63 4.53
C ARG A 167 14.93 -10.28 3.33
N LEU A 168 14.38 -9.54 2.37
CA LEU A 168 15.13 -9.02 1.22
C LEU A 168 15.80 -7.68 1.57
N ASN A 169 15.08 -6.82 2.29
CA ASN A 169 15.55 -5.55 2.83
C ASN A 169 14.57 -5.03 3.91
N ASP A 170 14.70 -3.78 4.33
CA ASP A 170 13.84 -3.19 5.37
C ASP A 170 12.38 -3.01 4.94
N PHE A 171 12.12 -2.99 3.63
CA PHE A 171 10.81 -2.73 3.03
C PHE A 171 10.22 -3.94 2.32
N GLN A 172 10.95 -5.05 2.21
CA GLN A 172 10.52 -6.23 1.47
C GLN A 172 10.94 -7.54 2.13
N ALA A 173 10.02 -8.49 2.13
CA ALA A 173 10.29 -9.87 2.52
C ALA A 173 9.44 -10.85 1.71
N VAL A 174 9.89 -12.09 1.66
CA VAL A 174 9.14 -13.22 1.12
C VAL A 174 8.76 -14.14 2.27
N PHE A 175 7.48 -14.49 2.32
CA PHE A 175 6.93 -15.48 3.24
C PHE A 175 6.62 -16.73 2.43
N TYR A 176 7.03 -17.90 2.92
CA TYR A 176 6.74 -19.18 2.28
C TYR A 176 5.78 -19.95 3.18
N ASP A 177 4.71 -20.48 2.62
CA ASP A 177 3.73 -21.27 3.35
C ASP A 177 3.93 -22.78 3.12
N ASN A 178 3.07 -23.60 3.73
CA ASN A 178 3.12 -25.05 3.64
C ASN A 178 2.32 -25.64 2.45
N SER A 179 1.89 -24.81 1.51
CA SER A 179 1.11 -25.15 0.32
C SER A 179 1.88 -24.94 -1.00
N ASP A 180 3.21 -24.85 -0.91
CA ASP A 180 4.11 -24.40 -2.00
C ASP A 180 3.84 -22.94 -2.44
N GLY A 181 3.06 -22.19 -1.67
CA GLY A 181 2.82 -20.77 -1.88
C GLY A 181 3.95 -19.90 -1.34
N TYR A 182 4.23 -18.80 -2.04
CA TYR A 182 5.07 -17.74 -1.52
C TYR A 182 4.44 -16.38 -1.75
N GLN A 183 4.65 -15.48 -0.80
CA GLN A 183 4.09 -14.14 -0.80
C GLN A 183 5.19 -13.13 -0.58
N LYS A 184 5.47 -12.33 -1.60
CA LYS A 184 6.35 -11.18 -1.47
C LYS A 184 5.52 -10.00 -0.98
N VAL A 185 5.86 -9.50 0.20
CA VAL A 185 5.25 -8.31 0.79
C VAL A 185 6.21 -7.14 0.62
N THR A 186 5.69 -6.03 0.11
CA THR A 186 6.43 -4.77 -0.05
C THR A 186 5.71 -3.65 0.68
N LEU A 187 6.41 -2.96 1.58
CA LEU A 187 5.95 -1.67 2.09
C LEU A 187 6.09 -0.62 0.99
N LEU A 188 4.97 0.02 0.62
CA LEU A 188 4.95 1.08 -0.38
C LEU A 188 5.03 2.47 0.26
N ALA A 189 4.27 2.70 1.32
CA ALA A 189 4.21 3.99 2.00
C ALA A 189 3.62 3.86 3.41
N THR A 190 3.80 4.90 4.22
CA THR A 190 2.98 5.16 5.41
C THR A 190 2.44 6.58 5.38
N GLY A 191 1.34 6.81 6.07
CA GLY A 191 0.67 8.11 6.17
C GLY A 191 -0.77 7.96 6.58
N ASP A 192 -1.45 9.05 6.87
CA ASP A 192 -2.87 9.04 7.23
C ASP A 192 -3.71 8.87 5.96
N TYR A 193 -4.34 7.71 5.80
CA TYR A 193 -5.17 7.38 4.65
C TYR A 193 -6.60 7.88 4.79
N ASN A 194 -7.18 7.80 5.99
CA ASN A 194 -8.60 8.01 6.25
C ASN A 194 -8.93 9.31 7.01
N ASP A 195 -7.93 10.15 7.28
CA ASP A 195 -8.00 11.43 8.00
C ASP A 195 -8.40 11.29 9.48
N ASP A 196 -8.08 10.17 10.12
CA ASP A 196 -8.35 9.92 11.55
C ASP A 196 -7.20 10.36 12.48
N GLY A 197 -6.09 10.83 11.91
CA GLY A 197 -4.90 11.29 12.60
C GLY A 197 -3.93 10.17 13.00
N LEU A 198 -4.21 8.91 12.67
CA LEU A 198 -3.31 7.77 12.83
C LEU A 198 -2.48 7.55 11.57
N GLU A 199 -1.26 7.05 11.75
CA GLU A 199 -0.44 6.59 10.64
C GLU A 199 -0.88 5.20 10.18
N ASP A 200 -1.20 5.08 8.89
CA ASP A 200 -1.55 3.82 8.24
C ASP A 200 -0.39 3.29 7.38
N VAL A 201 -0.44 2.00 7.08
CA VAL A 201 0.54 1.27 6.26
C VAL A 201 -0.07 0.90 4.92
N ILE A 202 0.63 1.23 3.84
CA ILE A 202 0.28 0.80 2.48
C ILE A 202 1.18 -0.35 2.05
N LEU A 203 0.60 -1.54 1.90
CA LEU A 203 1.32 -2.74 1.47
C LEU A 203 0.92 -3.16 0.06
N LEU A 204 1.88 -3.74 -0.66
CA LEU A 204 1.64 -4.55 -1.85
C LEU A 204 2.03 -5.99 -1.54
N LYS A 205 1.15 -6.93 -1.88
CA LYS A 205 1.40 -8.37 -1.74
C LYS A 205 1.32 -9.03 -3.10
N GLU A 206 2.42 -9.63 -3.54
CA GLU A 206 2.51 -10.45 -4.73
C GLU A 206 2.52 -11.92 -4.29
N ASN A 207 1.46 -12.67 -4.60
CA ASN A 207 1.36 -14.09 -4.29
C ASN A 207 1.68 -14.93 -5.52
N SER A 208 2.29 -16.09 -5.31
CA SER A 208 2.58 -17.06 -6.36
C SER A 208 2.81 -18.45 -5.75
N VAL A 209 3.02 -19.44 -6.61
CA VAL A 209 3.32 -20.83 -6.22
C VAL A 209 4.69 -21.22 -6.77
N LEU A 210 5.43 -22.04 -6.02
CA LEU A 210 6.72 -22.60 -6.47
C LEU A 210 6.53 -23.56 -7.66
N SER A 211 5.40 -24.26 -7.70
CA SER A 211 5.01 -25.14 -8.79
C SER A 211 3.72 -24.66 -9.46
N GLY A 212 3.81 -24.25 -10.72
CA GLY A 212 2.67 -23.80 -11.52
C GLY A 212 2.85 -22.38 -12.05
N SER A 213 1.74 -21.76 -12.47
CA SER A 213 1.73 -20.41 -13.07
C SER A 213 0.74 -19.47 -12.39
N TYR A 214 0.18 -19.87 -11.24
CA TYR A 214 -0.72 -19.00 -10.51
C TYR A 214 0.06 -17.83 -9.93
N GLY A 215 -0.48 -16.62 -10.11
CA GLY A 215 0.00 -15.43 -9.40
C GLY A 215 -1.14 -14.44 -9.19
N SER A 216 -1.10 -13.72 -8.07
CA SER A 216 -2.01 -12.61 -7.79
C SER A 216 -1.27 -11.44 -7.17
N THR A 217 -1.84 -10.25 -7.28
CA THR A 217 -1.29 -9.04 -6.68
C THR A 217 -2.44 -8.30 -6.01
N HIS A 218 -2.22 -7.86 -4.78
CA HIS A 218 -3.22 -7.16 -3.97
C HIS A 218 -2.55 -5.97 -3.29
N GLY A 219 -3.29 -4.89 -3.15
CA GLY A 219 -2.87 -3.75 -2.34
C GLY A 219 -3.71 -3.64 -1.07
N TYR A 220 -3.08 -3.20 0.03
CA TYR A 220 -3.73 -3.11 1.33
C TYR A 220 -3.42 -1.76 1.99
N VAL A 221 -4.42 -1.23 2.70
CA VAL A 221 -4.24 -0.21 3.74
C VAL A 221 -4.52 -0.86 5.09
N LEU A 222 -3.55 -0.77 5.99
CA LEU A 222 -3.63 -1.31 7.34
C LEU A 222 -3.45 -0.20 8.37
N SER A 223 -4.28 -0.19 9.42
CA SER A 223 -4.09 0.69 10.58
C SER A 223 -3.70 -0.11 11.80
N ARG A 224 -3.09 0.55 12.78
CA ARG A 224 -2.80 -0.04 14.09
C ARG A 224 -3.25 0.93 15.16
N LEU A 225 -4.21 0.52 15.99
CA LEU A 225 -4.91 1.44 16.89
C LEU A 225 -4.22 1.67 18.24
N GLN A 226 -3.21 0.87 18.58
CA GLN A 226 -2.48 0.96 19.85
C GLN A 226 -1.09 0.33 19.75
N GLU A 227 -0.19 0.73 20.65
CA GLU A 227 1.12 0.11 20.79
C GLU A 227 1.00 -1.41 20.97
N ASN A 228 1.84 -2.17 20.28
CA ASN A 228 1.87 -3.63 20.32
C ASN A 228 0.55 -4.33 19.90
N GLY A 229 -0.44 -3.60 19.37
CA GLY A 229 -1.68 -4.15 18.83
C GLY A 229 -1.49 -4.93 17.53
N SER A 230 -2.56 -5.56 17.03
CA SER A 230 -2.59 -6.09 15.66
C SER A 230 -2.98 -5.00 14.67
N TYR A 231 -2.65 -5.21 13.40
CA TYR A 231 -3.16 -4.42 12.30
C TYR A 231 -4.62 -4.75 12.02
N GLU A 232 -5.38 -3.74 11.64
CA GLU A 232 -6.73 -3.83 11.13
C GLU A 232 -6.74 -3.46 9.65
N LEU A 233 -7.54 -4.18 8.85
CA LEU A 233 -7.71 -3.87 7.44
C LEU A 233 -8.63 -2.65 7.29
N ILE A 234 -8.14 -1.59 6.65
CA ILE A 234 -8.98 -0.46 6.22
C ILE A 234 -9.53 -0.73 4.81
N LYS A 235 -8.66 -1.15 3.89
CA LYS A 235 -9.03 -1.35 2.49
C LYS A 235 -8.13 -2.36 1.79
N GLU A 236 -8.72 -3.15 0.91
CA GLU A 236 -8.05 -4.03 -0.05
C GLU A 236 -8.47 -3.64 -1.49
N TRP A 237 -7.58 -3.85 -2.47
CA TRP A 237 -7.89 -3.73 -3.90
C TRP A 237 -7.07 -4.68 -4.78
#